data_AF-A0A920M0J1-F1
#
_entry.id   AF-A0A920M0J1-F1
#
_cell.length_a   1.000
_cell.length_b   1.000
_cell.length_c   1.000
_cell.angle_alpha   90.00
_cell.angle_beta   90.00
_cell.angle_gamma   90.00
#
_symmetry.space_group_name_H-M   'P 1'
#
loop_
_entity.id
_entity.type
_entity.pdbx_description
1 polymer ?
#
loop_
_entity_poly.entity_id
_entity_poly.type
_entity_poly.pdbx_seq_one_letter_code
_entity_poly.pdbx_strand_id
1 'polypeptide(L)'
;MAVASFVYIVWRVKLAAYLVISIAPIGALTTFIALTSGSIWGIPTWGTWWQWDARITSTLILFIMYLGLISLHSSFSNYEKADKLLSWLAIVGAINIPIIKKSVDWWSTLHQSASITLTDKPSIDPSMLYPLIGSMIGFLE
;
A
#
# COMPACT_ATOMS: atom_id res chain seq x y z
N MET A 1 11.29 -2.43 -0.39
CA MET A 1 11.37 -3.68 -1.18
C MET A 1 11.86 -3.43 -2.60
N ALA A 2 11.18 -2.64 -3.44
CA ALA A 2 11.61 -2.39 -4.83
C ALA A 2 13.05 -1.86 -4.97
N VAL A 3 13.49 -0.95 -4.09
CA VAL A 3 14.88 -0.47 -4.05
C VAL A 3 15.85 -1.61 -3.74
N ALA A 4 15.56 -2.43 -2.73
CA ALA A 4 16.39 -3.58 -2.39
C ALA A 4 16.43 -4.62 -3.53
N SER A 5 15.30 -4.87 -4.18
CA SER A 5 15.20 -5.71 -5.38
C SER A 5 16.02 -5.16 -6.55
N PHE A 6 15.98 -3.85 -6.78
CA PHE A 6 16.82 -3.20 -7.79
C PHE A 6 18.31 -3.35 -7.45
N VAL A 7 18.67 -3.13 -6.18
CA VAL A 7 20.05 -3.31 -5.71
C VAL A 7 20.53 -4.75 -5.93
N TYR A 8 19.69 -5.73 -5.64
CA TYR A 8 20.00 -7.14 -5.92
C TYR A 8 20.19 -7.40 -7.42
N ILE A 9 19.34 -6.85 -8.30
CA ILE A 9 19.44 -7.10 -9.74
C ILE A 9 20.73 -6.51 -10.33
N VAL A 10 21.10 -5.29 -9.94
CA VAL A 10 22.26 -4.57 -10.49
C VAL A 10 23.56 -5.06 -9.87
N TRP A 11 23.64 -5.08 -8.54
CA TRP A 11 24.90 -5.36 -7.82
C TRP A 11 24.97 -6.77 -7.23
N ARG A 12 23.92 -7.60 -7.37
CA ARG A 12 23.90 -9.00 -6.88
C ARG A 12 24.16 -9.14 -5.39
N VAL A 13 23.83 -8.10 -4.61
CA VAL A 13 23.97 -8.11 -3.14
C VAL A 13 22.91 -9.04 -2.54
N LYS A 14 23.33 -10.23 -2.08
CA LYS A 14 22.43 -11.27 -1.54
C LYS A 14 21.59 -10.78 -0.36
N LEU A 15 22.17 -9.94 0.51
CA LEU A 15 21.45 -9.33 1.63
C LEU A 15 20.20 -8.55 1.18
N ALA A 16 20.25 -7.91 0.01
CA ALA A 16 19.14 -7.14 -0.52
C ALA A 16 17.96 -8.03 -0.93
N ALA A 17 18.21 -9.27 -1.40
CA ALA A 17 17.14 -10.23 -1.67
C ALA A 17 16.50 -10.76 -0.38
N TYR A 18 17.30 -11.08 0.64
CA TYR A 18 16.77 -11.52 1.94
C TYR A 18 15.90 -10.45 2.61
N LEU A 19 16.28 -9.17 2.51
CA LEU A 19 15.45 -8.06 3.01
C LEU A 19 14.05 -8.05 2.38
N VAL A 20 13.92 -8.39 1.09
CA VAL A 20 12.60 -8.43 0.42
C VAL A 20 11.72 -9.50 1.06
N ILE A 21 12.26 -10.69 1.29
CA ILE A 21 11.51 -11.81 1.87
C ILE A 21 11.16 -11.54 3.34
N SER A 22 12.08 -10.95 4.11
CA SER A 22 11.83 -10.61 5.52
C SER A 22 10.77 -9.54 5.70
N ILE A 23 10.66 -8.57 4.78
CA ILE A 23 9.69 -7.47 4.86
C ILE A 23 8.32 -7.88 4.31
N ALA A 24 8.26 -8.86 3.39
CA ALA A 24 7.00 -9.25 2.74
C ALA A 24 5.87 -9.64 3.72
N PRO A 25 6.09 -10.41 4.80
CA PRO A 25 5.06 -10.70 5.80
C PRO A 25 4.51 -9.47 6.51
N ILE A 26 5.37 -8.48 6.79
CA ILE A 26 4.95 -7.21 7.41
C ILE A 26 4.06 -6.42 6.45
N GLY A 27 4.43 -6.37 5.17
CA GLY A 27 3.60 -5.78 4.11
C GLY A 27 2.25 -6.49 3.95
N ALA A 28 2.24 -7.82 3.97
CA ALA A 28 1.01 -8.62 3.91
C ALA A 28 0.09 -8.33 5.10
N LEU A 29 0.63 -8.30 6.32
CA LEU A 29 -0.14 -8.08 7.53
C LEU A 29 -0.73 -6.66 7.56
N THR A 30 0.08 -5.65 7.24
CA THR A 30 -0.38 -4.25 7.21
C THR A 30 -1.47 -4.04 6.16
N THR A 31 -1.32 -4.62 4.97
CA THR A 31 -2.36 -4.55 3.92
C THR A 31 -3.63 -5.33 4.30
N PHE A 32 -3.50 -6.48 4.95
CA PHE A 32 -4.65 -7.23 5.48
C PHE A 32 -5.42 -6.44 6.54
N ILE A 33 -4.71 -5.85 7.50
CA ILE A 33 -5.33 -5.00 8.54
C ILE A 33 -6.01 -3.80 7.87
N ALA A 34 -5.37 -3.16 6.89
CA ALA A 34 -5.96 -2.02 6.18
C ALA A 34 -7.25 -2.40 5.43
N LEU A 35 -7.27 -3.55 4.74
CA LEU A 35 -8.46 -4.03 4.03
C LEU A 35 -9.59 -4.38 5.00
N THR A 36 -9.30 -5.10 6.08
CA THR A 36 -10.31 -5.52 7.06
C THR A 36 -10.87 -4.35 7.87
N SER A 37 -10.00 -3.50 8.43
CA SER A 37 -10.41 -2.29 9.15
C SER A 37 -11.12 -1.29 8.22
N GLY A 38 -10.64 -1.14 6.98
CA GLY A 38 -11.29 -0.33 5.96
C GLY A 38 -12.71 -0.82 5.62
N SER A 39 -12.91 -2.12 5.48
CA SER A 39 -14.25 -2.69 5.27
C SER A 39 -15.19 -2.47 6.46
N ILE A 40 -14.69 -2.63 7.70
CA ILE A 40 -15.47 -2.35 8.91
C ILE A 40 -15.86 -0.88 9.00
N TRP A 41 -14.97 0.03 8.60
CA TRP A 41 -15.25 1.47 8.59
C TRP A 41 -16.11 1.91 7.38
N GLY A 42 -16.10 1.13 6.29
CA GLY A 42 -16.89 1.39 5.09
C GLY A 42 -18.40 1.28 5.31
N ILE A 43 -18.86 0.35 6.17
CA ILE A 43 -20.29 0.15 6.42
C ILE A 43 -20.99 1.39 7.03
N PRO A 44 -20.50 2.05 8.10
CA PRO A 44 -21.14 3.28 8.60
C PRO A 44 -20.94 4.50 7.68
N THR A 45 -19.88 4.53 6.87
CA THR A 45 -19.52 5.72 6.08
C THR A 45 -20.19 5.74 4.71
N TRP A 46 -20.22 4.61 4.02
CA TRP A 46 -20.68 4.48 2.64
C TRP A 46 -21.78 3.43 2.45
N GLY A 47 -22.23 2.77 3.53
CA GLY A 47 -23.31 1.79 3.47
C GLY A 47 -22.93 0.46 2.81
N THR A 48 -21.64 0.19 2.58
CA THR A 48 -21.15 -1.07 2.00
C THR A 48 -19.81 -1.50 2.61
N TRP A 49 -19.60 -2.82 2.73
CA TRP A 49 -18.33 -3.42 3.17
C TRP A 49 -17.26 -3.42 2.07
N TRP A 50 -17.68 -3.37 0.81
CA TRP A 50 -16.80 -3.50 -0.35
C TRP A 50 -17.37 -2.76 -1.56
N GLN A 51 -16.47 -2.16 -2.32
CA GLN A 51 -16.74 -1.61 -3.63
C GLN A 51 -15.62 -2.03 -4.57
N TRP A 52 -15.98 -2.48 -5.77
CA TRP A 52 -15.03 -2.81 -6.83
C TRP A 52 -14.50 -1.56 -7.52
N ASP A 53 -13.91 -0.65 -6.76
CA ASP A 53 -13.27 0.54 -7.29
C ASP A 53 -11.76 0.36 -7.48
N ALA A 54 -11.13 1.32 -8.17
CA ALA A 54 -9.70 1.26 -8.47
C ALA A 54 -8.84 1.21 -7.19
N ARG A 55 -9.26 1.86 -6.09
CA ARG A 55 -8.47 1.95 -4.86
C ARG A 55 -8.45 0.64 -4.10
N ILE A 56 -9.64 0.13 -3.78
CA ILE A 56 -9.80 -1.06 -2.95
C ILE A 56 -9.30 -2.28 -3.74
N THR A 57 -9.61 -2.35 -5.04
CA THR A 57 -9.15 -3.44 -5.91
C THR A 57 -7.62 -3.44 -6.06
N SER A 58 -6.99 -2.28 -6.29
CA SER A 58 -5.51 -2.23 -6.36
C SER A 58 -4.84 -2.54 -5.03
N THR A 59 -5.46 -2.19 -3.90
CA THR A 59 -4.98 -2.57 -2.56
C THR A 59 -5.12 -4.08 -2.32
N LEU A 60 -6.20 -4.71 -2.79
CA LEU A 60 -6.35 -6.17 -2.77
C LEU A 60 -5.30 -6.86 -3.62
N ILE A 61 -5.05 -6.34 -4.83
CA ILE A 61 -3.97 -6.85 -5.70
C ILE A 61 -2.63 -6.75 -4.97
N LEU A 62 -2.34 -5.65 -4.28
CA LEU A 62 -1.11 -5.51 -3.49
C LEU A 62 -1.01 -6.58 -2.39
N PHE A 63 -2.10 -6.86 -1.68
CA PHE A 63 -2.13 -7.94 -0.68
C PHE A 63 -1.85 -9.31 -1.30
N ILE A 64 -2.50 -9.64 -2.42
CA ILE A 64 -2.26 -10.89 -3.17
C ILE A 64 -0.81 -10.96 -3.65
N MET A 65 -0.22 -9.84 -4.11
CA MET A 65 1.18 -9.79 -4.51
C MET A 65 2.14 -10.09 -3.34
N TYR A 66 1.85 -9.61 -2.12
CA TYR A 66 2.62 -9.97 -0.94
C TYR A 66 2.53 -11.47 -0.62
N LEU A 67 1.32 -12.04 -0.66
CA LEU A 67 1.14 -13.49 -0.51
C LEU A 67 1.90 -14.27 -1.59
N GLY A 68 1.88 -13.77 -2.82
CA GLY A 68 2.67 -14.28 -3.93
C GLY A 68 4.16 -14.28 -3.62
N LEU A 69 4.74 -13.18 -3.15
CA LEU A 69 6.16 -13.11 -2.77
C LEU A 69 6.53 -14.14 -1.69
N ILE A 70 5.68 -14.31 -0.66
CA ILE A 70 5.92 -15.25 0.44
C ILE A 70 5.85 -16.69 -0.05
N SER A 71 4.79 -17.04 -0.79
CA SER A 71 4.57 -18.40 -1.29
C SER A 71 5.54 -18.80 -2.39
N LEU A 72 5.96 -17.85 -3.24
CA LEU A 72 6.83 -18.14 -4.36
C LEU A 72 8.24 -18.46 -3.86
N HIS A 73 8.74 -17.74 -2.85
CA HIS A 73 10.06 -18.00 -2.27
C HIS A 73 10.19 -19.44 -1.73
N SER A 74 9.16 -19.95 -1.04
CA SER A 74 9.18 -21.31 -0.49
C SER A 74 9.03 -22.42 -1.54
N SER A 75 8.62 -22.09 -2.76
CA SER A 75 8.40 -23.06 -3.84
C SER A 75 9.66 -23.43 -4.63
N PHE A 76 10.74 -22.65 -4.51
CA PHE A 76 11.96 -22.85 -5.28
C PHE A 76 13.03 -23.63 -4.51
N SER A 77 13.65 -24.61 -5.18
CA SER A 77 14.85 -25.30 -4.69
C SER A 77 16.15 -24.54 -4.99
N ASN A 78 16.16 -23.70 -6.03
CA ASN A 78 17.29 -22.84 -6.38
C ASN A 78 17.04 -21.41 -5.88
N TYR A 79 17.70 -21.04 -4.78
CA TYR A 79 17.55 -19.74 -4.13
C TYR A 79 17.94 -18.57 -5.03
N GLU A 80 18.96 -18.70 -5.89
CA GLU A 80 19.36 -17.59 -6.78
C GLU A 80 18.31 -17.29 -7.86
N LYS A 81 17.66 -18.33 -8.39
CA LYS A 81 16.50 -18.16 -9.29
C LYS A 81 15.31 -17.55 -8.56
N ALA A 82 15.05 -18.00 -7.32
CA ALA A 82 14.00 -17.48 -6.48
C ALA A 82 14.19 -15.97 -6.23
N ASP A 83 15.36 -15.57 -5.72
CA ASP A 83 15.71 -14.19 -5.41
C ASP A 83 15.55 -13.26 -6.62
N LYS A 84 15.97 -13.73 -7.82
CA LYS A 84 15.82 -12.98 -9.06
C LYS A 84 14.35 -12.79 -9.44
N LEU A 85 13.53 -13.84 -9.37
CA LEU A 85 12.10 -13.75 -9.70
C LEU A 85 11.34 -12.88 -8.70
N LEU A 86 11.60 -13.04 -7.41
CA LEU A 86 11.00 -12.23 -6.35
C LEU A 86 11.38 -10.75 -6.49
N SER A 87 12.63 -10.47 -6.87
CA SER A 87 13.08 -9.10 -7.11
C SER A 87 12.34 -8.44 -8.27
N TRP A 88 12.13 -9.17 -9.38
CA TRP A 88 11.32 -8.66 -10.48
C TRP A 88 9.86 -8.45 -10.07
N LEU A 89 9.26 -9.40 -9.36
CA LEU A 89 7.89 -9.30 -8.88
C LEU A 89 7.71 -8.07 -7.96
N ALA A 90 8.67 -7.81 -7.07
CA ALA A 90 8.64 -6.66 -6.17
C ALA A 90 8.80 -5.32 -6.91
N ILE A 91 9.62 -5.26 -7.96
CA ILE A 91 9.77 -4.04 -8.79
C ILE A 91 8.49 -3.77 -9.59
N VAL A 92 7.95 -4.78 -10.28
CA VAL A 92 6.70 -4.65 -11.04
C VAL A 92 5.54 -4.29 -10.10
N GLY A 93 5.50 -4.90 -8.91
CA GLY A 93 4.50 -4.56 -7.89
C GLY A 93 4.56 -3.14 -7.38
N ALA A 94 5.74 -2.50 -7.41
CA ALA A 94 5.86 -1.10 -7.02
C ALA A 94 5.10 -0.14 -7.94
N ILE A 95 4.81 -0.55 -9.18
CA ILE A 95 3.98 0.23 -10.12
C ILE A 95 2.53 0.34 -9.59
N ASN A 96 2.08 -0.62 -8.78
CA ASN A 96 0.75 -0.58 -8.17
C ASN A 96 0.62 0.53 -7.11
N ILE A 97 1.72 0.96 -6.49
CA ILE A 97 1.69 1.98 -5.42
C ILE A 97 1.19 3.35 -5.94
N PRO A 98 1.73 3.89 -7.06
CA PRO A 98 1.14 5.07 -7.71
C PRO A 98 -0.35 4.93 -8.03
N ILE A 99 -0.79 3.75 -8.51
CA ILE A 99 -2.19 3.50 -8.87
C ILE A 99 -3.07 3.60 -7.62
N ILE A 100 -2.68 2.96 -6.52
CA ILE A 100 -3.40 3.05 -5.24
C ILE A 100 -3.46 4.52 -4.78
N LYS A 101 -2.32 5.23 -4.78
CA LYS A 101 -2.24 6.61 -4.27
C LYS A 101 -3.06 7.59 -5.12
N LYS A 102 -3.00 7.46 -6.44
CA LYS A 102 -3.68 8.34 -7.38
C LYS A 102 -5.08 7.90 -7.76
N SER A 103 -5.53 6.73 -7.27
CA SER A 103 -6.88 6.23 -7.50
C SER A 103 -7.98 7.25 -7.18
N VAL A 104 -7.78 8.07 -6.14
CA VAL A 104 -8.71 9.13 -5.70
C VAL A 104 -8.84 10.24 -6.73
N ASP A 105 -7.70 10.62 -7.31
CA ASP A 105 -7.60 11.75 -8.22
C ASP A 105 -8.05 11.32 -9.63
N TRP A 106 -7.78 10.06 -10.00
CA TRP A 106 -8.07 9.51 -11.32
C TRP A 106 -9.51 8.96 -11.46
N TRP A 107 -10.08 8.42 -10.37
CA TRP A 107 -11.44 7.88 -10.38
C TRP A 107 -12.27 8.44 -9.23
N SER A 108 -13.31 9.19 -9.58
CA SER A 108 -14.30 9.66 -8.61
C SER A 108 -15.25 8.52 -8.25
N THR A 109 -15.04 7.92 -7.07
CA THR A 109 -15.91 6.87 -6.50
C THR A 109 -16.49 7.31 -5.16
N LEU A 110 -16.64 6.38 -4.20
CA LEU A 110 -17.13 6.67 -2.85
C LEU A 110 -16.21 7.61 -2.06
N HIS A 111 -14.94 7.68 -2.46
CA HIS A 111 -13.93 8.42 -1.73
C HIS A 111 -13.85 9.86 -2.19
N GLN A 112 -14.05 10.79 -1.25
CA GLN A 112 -13.84 12.21 -1.48
C GLN A 112 -12.36 12.55 -1.67
N SER A 113 -12.10 13.62 -2.43
CA SER A 113 -10.78 14.24 -2.57
C SER A 113 -10.33 14.88 -1.25
N ALA A 114 -9.05 15.21 -1.15
CA ALA A 114 -8.49 15.83 0.06
C ALA A 114 -9.16 17.18 0.36
N SER A 115 -9.65 17.36 1.58
CA SER A 115 -10.28 18.61 2.03
C SER A 115 -9.28 19.67 2.53
N ILE A 116 -8.02 19.27 2.70
CA ILE A 116 -6.88 20.13 3.05
C ILE A 116 -5.79 19.87 2.02
N THR A 117 -5.33 20.91 1.35
CA THR A 117 -4.18 20.87 0.44
C THR A 117 -3.13 21.89 0.89
N LEU A 118 -1.90 21.75 0.43
CA LEU A 118 -0.80 22.66 0.78
C LEU A 118 -0.92 24.02 0.07
N THR A 119 -1.62 24.05 -1.06
CA THR A 119 -1.66 25.19 -1.99
C THR A 119 -3.01 25.89 -2.04
N ASP A 120 -4.11 25.20 -1.77
CA ASP A 120 -5.46 25.77 -1.90
C ASP A 120 -6.10 26.00 -0.53
N LYS A 121 -7.15 26.83 -0.53
CA LYS A 121 -7.94 27.05 0.68
C LYS A 121 -8.64 25.73 1.08
N PRO A 122 -8.66 25.37 2.39
CA PRO A 122 -9.36 24.19 2.85
C PRO A 122 -10.84 24.24 2.47
N SER A 123 -11.37 23.12 1.97
CA SER A 123 -12.81 22.96 1.66
C SER A 123 -13.62 22.40 2.83
N ILE A 124 -12.94 22.06 3.93
CA ILE A 124 -13.55 21.55 5.16
C ILE A 124 -14.15 22.68 6.01
N ASP A 125 -15.26 22.38 6.68
CA ASP A 125 -15.92 23.33 7.59
C ASP A 125 -14.99 23.70 8.79
N PRO A 126 -14.91 24.98 9.20
CA PRO A 126 -14.09 25.41 10.32
C PRO A 126 -14.33 24.63 11.62
N SER A 127 -15.57 24.20 11.88
CA SER A 127 -15.93 23.40 13.06
C SER A 127 -15.23 22.03 13.12
N MET A 128 -14.89 21.46 11.95
CA MET A 128 -14.12 20.23 11.85
C MET A 128 -12.61 20.49 11.72
N LEU A 129 -12.23 21.65 11.16
CA LEU A 129 -10.83 22.02 10.93
C LEU A 129 -10.07 22.24 12.25
N TYR A 130 -10.62 22.97 13.22
CA TYR A 130 -9.91 23.30 14.45
C TYR A 130 -9.57 22.06 15.31
N PRO A 131 -10.49 21.11 15.55
CA PRO A 131 -10.15 19.87 16.25
C PRO A 131 -9.09 19.04 15.52
N LEU A 132 -9.11 19.04 14.18
CA LEU A 132 -8.14 18.32 13.36
C LEU A 132 -6.73 18.91 13.50
N ILE A 133 -6.59 20.24 13.48
CA ILE A 133 -5.29 20.89 13.72
C ILE A 133 -4.79 20.59 15.14
N GLY A 134 -5.69 20.65 16.13
CA GLY A 134 -5.35 20.31 17.52
C GLY A 134 -4.82 18.89 17.67
N SER A 135 -5.45 17.90 17.02
CA SER A 135 -4.97 16.52 17.06
C SER A 135 -3.66 16.33 16.31
N MET A 136 -3.48 16.97 15.15
CA MET A 136 -2.21 16.94 14.41
C MET A 136 -1.04 17.46 15.24
N ILE A 137 -1.24 18.56 15.98
CA ILE A 137 -0.20 19.10 16.89
C ILE A 137 0.05 18.14 18.05
N GLY A 138 -1.00 17.56 18.65
CA GLY A 138 -0.85 16.60 19.74
C GLY A 138 -0.10 15.32 19.39
N PHE A 139 -0.10 14.91 18.12
CA PHE A 139 0.67 13.76 17.62
C PHE A 139 2.10 14.11 17.16
N LEU A 140 2.50 15.38 17.22
CA LEU A 140 3.86 15.83 16.89
C LEU A 140 4.83 15.78 18.09
N GLU A 141 4.34 15.44 19.29
CA GLU A 141 5.15 15.06 20.46
C GLU A 141 5.39 13.54 20.50
#